data_AF-A0A9E1LSZ3-F1
#
_entry.id   AF-A0A9E1LSZ3-F1
#
_cell.length_a   1.000
_cell.length_b   1.000
_cell.length_c   1.000
_cell.angle_alpha   90.00
_cell.angle_beta   90.00
_cell.angle_gamma   90.00
#
_symmetry.space_group_name_H-M   'P 1'
#
loop_
_entity.id
_entity.type
_entity.pdbx_description
1 polymer ?
#
loop_
_entity_poly.entity_id
_entity_poly.type
_entity_poly.pdbx_seq_one_letter_code
_entity_poly.pdbx_strand_id
1 'polypeptide(L)'
;NVIGRAIEAYASRFGYGVVRDFTGHGVGSSFHSGLIIPHYDAAPLYDQVMVPGMVFTIEPMLTLGDISWDMWSDGWTVTTRDKKLSAQFEHTLVVTQTGAEILTLP
;
A
#
# COMPACT_ATOMS: atom_id res chain seq x y z
N ASN A 1 6.26 9.06 -6.18
CA ASN A 1 6.43 7.70 -5.62
C ASN A 1 6.70 6.62 -6.70
N VAL A 2 7.73 5.77 -6.57
CA VAL A 2 7.99 4.66 -7.54
C VAL A 2 7.18 3.40 -7.22
N ILE A 3 6.99 3.08 -5.94
CA ILE A 3 6.26 1.89 -5.47
C ILE A 3 4.83 1.87 -6.03
N GLY A 4 4.06 2.92 -5.80
CA GLY A 4 2.67 2.99 -6.26
C GLY A 4 2.54 2.99 -7.78
N ARG A 5 3.44 3.64 -8.51
CA ARG A 5 3.49 3.55 -9.98
C ARG A 5 3.70 2.12 -10.46
N ALA A 6 4.62 1.38 -9.85
CA ALA A 6 4.89 0.00 -10.23
C ALA A 6 3.68 -0.92 -9.97
N ILE A 7 3.00 -0.73 -8.83
CA ILE A 7 1.79 -1.49 -8.47
C ILE A 7 0.64 -1.16 -9.43
N GLU A 8 0.30 0.11 -9.62
CA GLU A 8 -0.83 0.51 -10.47
C GLU A 8 -0.60 0.15 -11.93
N ALA A 9 0.62 0.30 -12.46
CA ALA A 9 0.95 -0.13 -13.81
C ALA A 9 0.83 -1.65 -14.01
N TYR A 10 1.08 -2.44 -12.97
CA TYR A 10 0.88 -3.89 -13.04
C TYR A 10 -0.61 -4.26 -12.92
N ALA A 11 -1.32 -3.70 -11.94
CA ALA A 11 -2.74 -3.97 -11.69
C ALA A 11 -3.64 -3.56 -12.87
N SER A 12 -3.35 -2.42 -13.51
CA SER A 12 -4.15 -1.90 -14.63
C SER A 12 -4.20 -2.83 -15.85
N ARG A 13 -3.16 -3.65 -16.04
CA ARG A 13 -3.09 -4.66 -17.12
C ARG A 13 -4.17 -5.74 -17.01
N PHE A 14 -4.72 -5.92 -15.81
CA PHE A 14 -5.77 -6.90 -15.51
C PHE A 14 -7.13 -6.22 -15.26
N GLY A 15 -7.21 -4.90 -15.39
CA GLY A 15 -8.41 -4.12 -15.12
C GLY A 15 -8.77 -4.05 -13.63
N TYR A 16 -7.79 -4.24 -12.74
CA TYR A 16 -8.02 -4.14 -11.29
C TYR A 16 -7.94 -2.69 -10.80
N GLY A 17 -8.79 -2.35 -9.83
CA GLY A 17 -8.69 -1.11 -9.09
C GLY A 17 -7.59 -1.16 -8.04
N VAL A 18 -7.00 -0.01 -7.72
CA VAL A 18 -6.02 0.16 -6.64
C VAL A 18 -6.57 1.15 -5.62
N VAL A 19 -6.80 0.69 -4.39
CA VAL A 19 -7.34 1.53 -3.31
C VAL A 19 -6.39 2.69 -2.99
N ARG A 20 -6.97 3.88 -2.76
CA ARG A 20 -6.20 5.13 -2.60
C ARG A 20 -6.19 5.71 -1.19
N ASP A 21 -7.22 5.41 -0.39
CA ASP A 21 -7.38 5.99 0.96
C ASP A 21 -6.62 5.22 2.05
N PHE A 22 -6.11 4.03 1.72
CA PHE A 22 -5.32 3.17 2.61
C PHE A 22 -3.96 2.88 1.96
N THR A 23 -2.89 3.07 2.72
CA THR A 23 -1.51 3.11 2.23
C THR A 23 -0.62 2.29 3.15
N GLY A 24 0.54 1.86 2.64
CA GLY A 24 1.60 1.39 3.52
C GLY A 24 2.07 2.51 4.44
N HIS A 25 2.76 2.13 5.51
CA HIS A 25 3.23 3.02 6.54
C HIS A 25 4.64 2.66 7.02
N GLY A 26 5.36 3.64 7.57
CA GLY A 26 6.56 3.31 8.34
C GLY A 26 6.19 2.58 9.64
N VAL A 27 6.96 1.57 10.02
CA VAL A 27 6.69 0.69 11.18
C VAL A 27 7.97 0.42 11.95
N GLY A 28 7.87 0.27 13.27
CA GLY A 28 9.02 0.02 14.15
C GLY A 28 8.66 0.25 15.61
N SER A 29 9.24 1.27 16.26
CA SER A 29 8.86 1.67 17.62
C SER A 29 7.45 2.26 17.73
N SER A 30 6.88 2.70 16.60
CA SER A 30 5.48 3.07 16.44
C SER A 30 4.81 2.11 15.48
N PHE A 31 3.52 1.81 15.70
CA PHE A 31 2.78 0.91 14.83
C PHE A 31 2.61 1.53 13.44
N HIS A 32 2.04 2.73 13.35
CA HIS A 32 2.00 3.55 12.15
C HIS A 32 2.73 4.86 12.40
N SER A 33 3.82 5.10 11.67
CA SER A 33 4.56 6.37 11.70
C SER A 33 4.12 7.29 10.55
N GLY A 34 4.66 8.53 10.49
CA GLY A 34 4.27 9.52 9.49
C GLY A 34 4.76 9.26 8.06
N LEU A 35 5.51 8.19 7.80
CA LEU A 35 5.87 7.80 6.44
C LEU A 35 4.64 7.17 5.76
N ILE A 36 4.21 7.74 4.64
CA ILE A 36 3.04 7.30 3.87
C ILE A 36 3.53 6.70 2.55
N ILE A 37 3.08 5.47 2.23
CA ILE A 37 3.50 4.72 1.04
C ILE A 37 2.27 4.40 0.18
N PRO A 38 1.88 5.29 -0.76
CA PRO A 38 0.74 5.03 -1.64
C PRO A 38 1.00 3.88 -2.62
N HIS A 39 -0.05 3.09 -2.86
CA HIS A 39 -0.04 1.96 -3.79
C HIS A 39 -0.45 2.32 -5.23
N TYR A 40 -0.86 3.56 -5.47
CA TYR A 40 -1.22 4.12 -6.78
C TYR A 40 -0.19 5.15 -7.25
N ASP A 41 -0.13 5.51 -8.53
CA ASP A 41 0.74 6.61 -8.99
C ASP A 41 0.22 7.94 -8.42
N ALA A 42 0.97 8.49 -7.47
CA ALA A 42 0.64 9.71 -6.76
C ALA A 42 1.59 10.86 -7.15
N ALA A 43 2.39 10.68 -8.21
CA ALA A 43 3.36 11.68 -8.62
C ALA A 43 2.68 13.04 -8.91
N PRO A 44 3.31 14.16 -8.51
CA PRO A 44 4.66 14.27 -7.95
C PRO A 44 4.74 14.05 -6.42
N LEU A 45 3.65 13.72 -5.74
CA LEU A 45 3.63 13.54 -4.29
C LEU A 45 4.31 12.23 -3.86
N TYR A 46 4.62 12.17 -2.56
CA TYR A 46 5.21 11.00 -1.90
C TYR A 46 6.52 10.55 -2.59
N ASP A 47 7.42 11.50 -2.82
CA ASP A 47 8.70 11.34 -3.51
C ASP A 47 9.90 11.17 -2.57
N GLN A 48 9.64 10.95 -1.27
CA GLN A 48 10.68 10.76 -0.27
C GLN A 48 11.66 9.66 -0.69
N VAL A 49 12.95 9.99 -0.62
CA VAL A 49 14.04 9.08 -0.98
C VAL A 49 14.18 8.00 0.08
N MET A 50 14.17 6.74 -0.33
CA MET A 50 14.47 5.59 0.52
C MET A 50 15.94 5.60 0.90
N VAL A 51 16.25 5.52 2.19
CA VAL A 51 17.62 5.46 2.71
C VAL A 51 17.81 4.24 3.62
N PRO A 52 19.03 3.68 3.71
CA PRO A 52 19.29 2.51 4.54
C PRO A 52 18.82 2.69 5.99
N GLY A 53 18.19 1.65 6.55
CA GLY A 53 17.62 1.64 7.89
C GLY A 53 16.16 2.08 7.98
N MET A 54 15.56 2.61 6.91
CA MET A 54 14.11 2.83 6.85
C MET A 54 13.37 1.49 6.90
N VAL A 55 12.32 1.41 7.74
CA VAL A 55 11.45 0.25 7.87
C VAL A 55 10.01 0.65 7.59
N PHE A 56 9.36 -0.02 6.64
CA PHE A 56 8.00 0.29 6.22
C PHE A 56 7.29 -0.89 5.57
N THR A 57 5.97 -0.77 5.44
CA THR A 57 5.11 -1.76 4.81
C THR A 57 4.84 -1.41 3.35
N ILE A 58 4.67 -2.43 2.52
CA ILE A 58 4.00 -2.35 1.23
C ILE A 58 2.83 -3.32 1.29
N GLU A 59 1.61 -2.80 1.20
CA GLU A 59 0.38 -3.53 1.54
C GLU A 59 -0.80 -3.28 0.56
N PRO A 60 -0.60 -3.42 -0.76
CA PRO A 60 -1.59 -3.00 -1.75
C PRO A 60 -2.91 -3.76 -1.63
N MET A 61 -4.01 -3.00 -1.63
CA MET A 61 -5.37 -3.51 -1.76
C MET A 61 -5.86 -3.33 -3.20
N LEU A 62 -6.21 -4.43 -3.85
CA LEU A 62 -6.67 -4.47 -5.23
C LEU A 62 -8.13 -4.90 -5.30
N THR A 63 -8.92 -4.28 -6.18
CA THR A 63 -10.36 -4.57 -6.33
C THR A 63 -10.69 -5.09 -7.74
N LEU A 64 -11.67 -6.00 -7.85
CA LEU A 64 -12.24 -6.44 -9.15
C LEU A 64 -13.24 -5.42 -9.75
N GLY A 65 -13.36 -4.24 -9.14
CA GLY A 65 -14.42 -3.29 -9.41
C GLY A 65 -13.99 -1.86 -9.13
N ASP A 66 -14.91 -1.07 -8.61
CA ASP A 66 -14.60 0.29 -8.18
C ASP A 66 -13.68 0.28 -6.93
N ILE A 67 -12.98 1.38 -6.72
CA ILE A 67 -12.14 1.62 -5.53
C ILE A 67 -12.90 2.38 -4.44
N SER A 68 -14.08 2.93 -4.75
CA SER A 68 -14.90 3.58 -3.74
C SER A 68 -15.35 2.57 -2.67
N TRP A 69 -15.45 3.06 -1.44
CA TRP A 69 -15.73 2.23 -0.27
C TRP A 69 -16.81 2.83 0.62
N ASP A 70 -17.37 1.98 1.46
CA ASP A 70 -18.22 2.35 2.59
C ASP A 70 -17.62 1.74 3.86
N MET A 71 -17.74 2.46 4.98
CA MET A 71 -17.41 1.96 6.31
C MET A 71 -18.69 1.49 7.00
N TRP A 72 -18.64 0.31 7.61
CA TRP A 72 -19.76 -0.21 8.38
C TRP A 72 -19.96 0.59 9.68
N SER A 73 -21.11 0.38 10.31
CA SER A 73 -21.47 1.05 11.56
C SER A 73 -20.56 0.70 12.75
N ASP A 74 -19.69 -0.31 12.60
CA ASP A 74 -18.67 -0.64 13.59
C ASP A 74 -17.49 0.35 13.60
N GLY A 75 -17.40 1.25 12.61
CA GLY A 75 -16.36 2.25 12.50
C GLY A 75 -15.00 1.70 12.06
N TRP A 76 -14.94 0.46 11.55
CA TRP A 76 -13.70 -0.20 11.17
C TRP A 76 -13.79 -1.00 9.87
N THR A 77 -14.86 -1.75 9.66
CA THR A 77 -14.96 -2.64 8.50
C THR A 77 -15.16 -1.79 7.24
N VAL A 78 -14.16 -1.80 6.38
CA VAL A 78 -14.19 -1.13 5.08
C VAL A 78 -14.57 -2.15 4.02
N THR A 79 -15.57 -1.82 3.21
CA THR A 79 -16.01 -2.66 2.09
C THR A 79 -16.02 -1.87 0.79
N THR A 80 -15.72 -2.51 -0.33
CA THR A 80 -15.96 -1.93 -1.65
C THR A 80 -17.43 -1.52 -1.77
N ARG A 81 -17.72 -0.36 -2.36
CA ARG A 81 -19.10 0.13 -2.47
C ARG A 81 -19.94 -0.79 -3.37
N ASP A 82 -19.33 -1.33 -4.42
CA ASP A 82 -19.96 -2.29 -5.32
C ASP A 82 -19.99 -3.75 -4.79
N LYS A 83 -19.43 -3.98 -3.59
CA LYS A 83 -19.34 -5.27 -2.88
C LYS A 83 -18.63 -6.37 -3.68
N LYS A 84 -17.85 -6.03 -4.72
CA LYS A 84 -16.98 -6.98 -5.41
C LYS A 84 -15.76 -7.31 -4.56
N LEU A 85 -15.10 -8.41 -4.92
CA LEU A 85 -13.93 -8.91 -4.20
C LEU A 85 -12.79 -7.90 -4.19
N SER A 86 -12.13 -7.84 -3.04
CA SER A 86 -10.85 -7.18 -2.81
C SER A 86 -9.84 -8.21 -2.31
N ALA A 87 -8.57 -8.00 -2.59
CA ALA A 87 -7.47 -8.81 -2.08
C ALA A 87 -6.31 -7.91 -1.65
N GLN A 88 -5.59 -8.34 -0.61
CA GLN A 88 -4.43 -7.66 -0.07
C GLN A 88 -3.33 -8.67 0.25
N PHE A 89 -2.08 -8.26 0.07
CA PHE A 89 -0.89 -8.89 0.63
C PHE A 89 -0.03 -7.80 1.24
N GLU A 90 0.73 -8.14 2.28
CA GLU A 90 1.59 -7.21 2.99
C GLU A 90 2.93 -7.83 3.35
N HIS A 91 3.99 -7.02 3.24
CA HIS A 91 5.25 -7.29 3.91
C HIS A 91 5.82 -6.03 4.57
N THR A 92 6.45 -6.24 5.72
CA THR A 92 7.39 -5.28 6.30
C THR A 92 8.78 -5.47 5.70
N LEU A 93 9.39 -4.36 5.28
CA LEU A 93 10.70 -4.31 4.62
C LEU A 93 11.65 -3.41 5.41
N VAL A 94 12.94 -3.71 5.38
CA VAL A 94 14.01 -2.77 5.76
C VAL A 94 14.86 -2.41 4.55
N VAL A 95 15.10 -1.12 4.34
CA VAL A 95 16.01 -0.63 3.28
C VAL A 95 17.45 -0.91 3.70
N THR A 96 18.24 -1.50 2.81
CA THR A 96 19.66 -1.79 3.00
C THR A 96 20.53 -0.91 2.10
N GLN A 97 21.85 -0.99 2.23
CA GLN A 97 22.77 -0.19 1.39
C GLN A 97 22.64 -0.50 -0.12
N THR A 98 22.17 -1.70 -0.48
CA THR A 98 22.12 -2.18 -1.86
C THR A 98 20.73 -2.62 -2.30
N GLY A 99 19.69 -2.41 -1.49
CA GLY A 99 18.34 -2.85 -1.79
C GLY A 99 17.40 -2.82 -0.59
N ALA A 100 16.63 -3.88 -0.39
CA ALA A 100 15.78 -4.07 0.77
C ALA A 100 15.74 -5.55 1.19
N GLU A 101 15.47 -5.81 2.46
CA GLU A 101 15.24 -7.13 3.03
C GLU A 101 13.79 -7.27 3.50
N ILE A 102 13.19 -8.44 3.27
CA ILE A 102 11.82 -8.77 3.68
C ILE A 102 11.86 -9.40 5.07
N LEU A 103 11.34 -8.68 6.07
CA LEU A 103 11.40 -9.10 7.48
C LEU A 103 10.31 -10.07 7.89
N THR A 104 9.34 -10.31 7.01
CA THR A 104 8.08 -11.02 7.31
C THR A 104 7.89 -12.22 6.39
N LEU A 105 8.99 -12.82 5.91
CA LEU A 105 8.95 -14.13 5.27
C LEU A 105 8.75 -15.25 6.33
N PRO A 106 8.20 -16.41 5.94
CA PRO A 106 7.99 -17.56 6.83
C PRO A 106 9.28 -18.14 7.43
#